data_AF-A0A963J4D9-F1
#
_entry.id   AF-A0A963J4D9-F1
#
_cell.length_a   1.000
_cell.length_b   1.000
_cell.length_c   1.000
_cell.angle_alpha   90.00
_cell.angle_beta   90.00
_cell.angle_gamma   90.00
#
_symmetry.space_group_name_H-M   'P 1'
#
loop_
_entity.id
_entity.type
_entity.pdbx_description
1 polymer ?
#
loop_
_entity_poly.entity_id
_entity_poly.type
_entity_poly.pdbx_seq_one_letter_code
_entity_poly.pdbx_strand_id
1 'polypeptide(L)'
;AGDALICLAAKTLREIAREVDVVARLGGDEFGLLAVECDSAGADLLLHRMRDAFTRRNVRASVGYSMRTPGTGLTGAWQTADTNMYAAKQAKKNPLPGTE
;
A
#
# COMPACT_ATOMS: atom_id res chain seq x y z
N ALA A 1 21.69 4.11 2.66
CA ALA A 1 20.62 3.58 3.54
C ALA A 1 19.24 3.68 2.89
N GLY A 2 18.85 4.84 2.34
CA GLY A 2 17.54 5.03 1.68
C GLY A 2 17.31 4.12 0.47
N ASP A 3 18.26 4.05 -0.47
CA ASP A 3 18.10 3.24 -1.70
C ASP A 3 17.91 1.75 -1.42
N ALA A 4 18.61 1.22 -0.42
CA ALA A 4 18.46 -0.18 -0.02
C ALA A 4 17.04 -0.47 0.51
N LEU A 5 16.45 0.46 1.26
CA LEU A 5 15.08 0.34 1.75
C LEU A 5 14.06 0.45 0.60
N ILE A 6 14.29 1.36 -0.34
CA ILE A 6 13.45 1.51 -1.55
C ILE A 6 13.51 0.23 -2.39
N CYS A 7 14.70 -0.35 -2.62
CA CYS A 7 14.87 -1.62 -3.32
C CYS A 7 14.19 -2.77 -2.58
N LEU A 8 14.29 -2.82 -1.25
CA LEU A 8 13.63 -3.83 -0.44
C LEU A 8 12.10 -3.73 -0.50
N ALA A 9 11.55 -2.51 -0.43
CA ALA A 9 10.11 -2.27 -0.59
C ALA A 9 9.63 -2.69 -1.99
N ALA A 10 10.34 -2.28 -3.04
CA ALA A 10 10.03 -2.65 -4.42
C ALA A 10 10.03 -4.17 -4.63
N LYS A 11 11.07 -4.86 -4.14
CA LYS A 11 11.17 -6.32 -4.20
C LYS A 11 10.00 -6.98 -3.46
N THR A 12 9.66 -6.46 -2.28
CA THR A 12 8.58 -7.01 -1.47
C THR A 12 7.21 -6.85 -2.12
N LEU A 13 6.92 -5.68 -2.70
CA LEU A 13 5.69 -5.44 -3.44
C LEU A 13 5.57 -6.36 -4.67
N ARG A 14 6.66 -6.56 -5.42
CA ARG A 14 6.66 -7.47 -6.58
C ARG A 14 6.43 -8.93 -6.20
N GLU A 15 6.97 -9.40 -5.08
CA GLU A 15 6.78 -10.78 -4.64
C GLU A 15 5.37 -11.07 -4.12
N ILE A 16 4.66 -10.06 -3.59
CA ILE A 16 3.28 -10.25 -3.12
C ILE A 16 2.24 -10.04 -4.24
N ALA A 17 2.57 -9.23 -5.23
CA ALA A 17 1.72 -8.98 -6.40
C ALA A 17 1.47 -10.28 -7.17
N ARG A 18 0.25 -10.45 -7.69
CA ARG A 18 -0.07 -11.51 -8.65
C ARG A 18 0.49 -11.12 -10.02
N GLU A 19 0.57 -12.09 -10.94
CA GLU A 19 1.08 -11.85 -12.30
C GLU A 19 0.30 -10.76 -13.06
N VAL A 20 -1.00 -10.64 -12.79
CA VAL A 20 -1.88 -9.63 -13.40
C VAL A 20 -1.85 -8.28 -12.70
N ASP A 21 -1.27 -8.19 -11.50
CA ASP A 21 -1.20 -6.95 -10.73
C ASP A 21 -0.06 -6.06 -11.23
N VAL A 22 -0.24 -4.74 -11.14
CA VAL A 22 0.78 -3.78 -11.56
C VAL A 22 1.40 -3.11 -10.34
N VAL A 23 2.73 -3.18 -10.23
CA VAL A 23 3.51 -2.46 -9.21
C VAL A 23 4.31 -1.35 -9.88
N ALA A 24 4.15 -0.12 -9.41
CA ALA A 24 4.84 1.06 -9.93
C ALA A 24 5.51 1.86 -8.82
N ARG A 25 6.66 2.48 -9.13
CA ARG A 25 7.24 3.55 -8.32
C ARG A 25 6.72 4.86 -8.86
N LEU A 26 6.12 5.67 -8.00
CA LEU A 26 5.46 6.93 -8.38
C LEU A 26 6.45 8.10 -8.35
N GLY A 27 7.40 8.04 -7.42
CA GLY A 27 8.43 9.04 -7.20
C GLY A 27 9.03 8.85 -5.81
N GLY A 28 10.26 9.31 -5.56
CA GLY A 28 10.85 9.25 -4.21
C GLY A 28 10.78 7.84 -3.59
N ASP A 29 10.16 7.73 -2.41
CA ASP A 29 9.88 6.49 -1.68
C ASP A 29 8.43 6.00 -1.85
N GLU A 30 7.67 6.56 -2.79
CA GLU A 30 6.25 6.26 -3.02
C GLU A 30 6.05 5.17 -4.08
N PHE A 31 5.16 4.24 -3.75
CA PHE A 31 4.81 3.09 -4.59
C PHE A 31 3.30 2.96 -4.73
N GLY A 32 2.86 2.53 -5.91
CA GLY A 32 1.48 2.14 -6.20
C GLY A 32 1.40 0.65 -6.54
N LEU A 33 0.32 0.00 -6.10
CA LEU A 33 -0.04 -1.36 -6.49
C LEU A 33 -1.48 -1.35 -6.99
N LEU A 34 -1.68 -1.69 -8.26
CA LEU A 34 -3.00 -1.88 -8.86
C LEU A 34 -3.33 -3.37 -8.85
N ALA A 35 -4.28 -3.76 -8.00
CA ALA A 35 -4.77 -5.13 -7.93
C ALA A 35 -5.87 -5.35 -8.98
N VAL A 36 -5.58 -6.14 -10.01
CA VAL A 36 -6.48 -6.34 -11.15
C VAL A 36 -7.46 -7.46 -10.84
N GLU A 37 -8.74 -7.27 -11.22
CA GLU A 37 -9.82 -8.23 -10.96
C GLU A 37 -9.90 -8.68 -9.49
N CYS A 38 -9.60 -7.75 -8.60
CA CYS A 38 -9.59 -7.98 -7.17
C CYS A 38 -10.92 -7.54 -6.56
N ASP A 39 -11.55 -8.43 -5.79
CA ASP A 39 -12.72 -8.14 -4.96
C ASP A 39 -12.28 -7.77 -3.53
N SER A 40 -13.24 -7.54 -2.63
CA SER A 40 -12.94 -7.15 -1.25
C SER A 40 -12.14 -8.22 -0.50
N ALA A 41 -12.53 -9.50 -0.64
CA ALA A 41 -11.83 -10.61 0.00
C ALA A 41 -10.38 -10.75 -0.53
N GLY A 42 -10.19 -10.61 -1.84
CA GLY A 42 -8.89 -10.58 -2.48
C GLY A 42 -8.03 -9.41 -2.00
N ALA A 43 -8.64 -8.23 -1.83
CA ALA A 43 -7.96 -7.03 -1.35
C ALA A 43 -7.50 -7.20 0.10
N ASP A 44 -8.35 -7.74 0.97
CA ASP A 44 -8.03 -8.01 2.37
C ASP A 44 -6.87 -9.01 2.52
N LEU A 45 -6.86 -10.07 1.69
CA LEU A 45 -5.79 -11.04 1.65
C LEU A 45 -4.48 -10.41 1.16
N LEU A 46 -4.54 -9.58 0.12
CA LEU A 46 -3.36 -8.88 -0.41
C LEU A 46 -2.79 -7.90 0.62
N LEU A 47 -3.64 -7.15 1.32
CA LEU A 47 -3.26 -6.24 2.40
C LEU A 47 -2.60 -6.99 3.56
N HIS A 48 -3.15 -8.13 3.98
CA HIS A 48 -2.52 -8.98 4.99
C HIS A 48 -1.13 -9.46 4.55
N ARG A 49 -1.03 -10.04 3.35
CA ARG A 49 0.26 -10.49 2.79
C ARG A 49 1.29 -9.36 2.72
N MET A 50 0.86 -8.16 2.32
CA MET A 50 1.74 -6.99 2.28
C MET A 50 2.24 -6.60 3.66
N ARG A 51 1.33 -6.47 4.64
CA ARG A 51 1.66 -6.12 6.02
C ARG A 51 2.63 -7.13 6.64
N ASP A 52 2.36 -8.43 6.47
CA ASP A 52 3.22 -9.49 6.98
C ASP A 52 4.62 -9.44 6.33
N ALA A 53 4.68 -9.27 5.01
CA ALA A 53 5.95 -9.22 4.29
C ALA A 53 6.77 -7.98 4.66
N PHE A 54 6.13 -6.84 4.84
CA PHE A 54 6.78 -5.60 5.29
C PHE A 54 7.29 -5.73 6.72
N THR A 55 6.49 -6.28 7.64
CA THR A 55 6.89 -6.53 9.03
C THR A 55 8.10 -7.46 9.10
N ARG A 56 8.07 -8.61 8.40
CA ARG A 56 9.20 -9.57 8.37
C ARG A 56 10.50 -8.96 7.85
N ARG A 57 10.40 -7.96 6.97
CA ARG A 57 11.54 -7.29 6.35
C ARG A 57 11.88 -5.94 6.98
N ASN A 58 11.22 -5.60 8.09
CA ASN A 58 11.35 -4.33 8.79
C ASN A 58 11.16 -3.09 7.87
N VAL A 59 10.25 -3.21 6.89
CA VAL A 59 9.86 -2.10 6.00
C VAL A 59 8.70 -1.36 6.65
N ARG A 60 8.95 -0.14 7.14
CA ARG A 60 7.90 0.73 7.68
C ARG A 60 7.32 1.60 6.56
N ALA A 61 6.06 1.35 6.20
CA ALA A 61 5.35 2.12 5.19
C ALA A 61 3.97 2.56 5.71
N SER A 62 3.50 3.74 5.26
CA SER A 62 2.09 4.11 5.39
C SER A 62 1.33 3.60 4.18
N VAL A 63 0.15 3.05 4.40
CA VAL A 63 -0.61 2.35 3.37
C VAL A 63 -2.03 2.84 3.39
N GLY A 64 -2.53 3.23 2.23
CA GLY A 64 -3.95 3.42 1.96
C GLY A 64 -4.35 2.59 0.75
N TYR A 65 -5.61 2.19 0.72
CA TYR A 65 -6.18 1.45 -0.40
C TYR A 65 -7.63 1.89 -0.59
N SER A 66 -8.17 1.59 -1.78
CA SER A 66 -9.57 1.79 -2.12
C SER A 66 -9.94 0.86 -3.27
N MET A 67 -11.22 0.49 -3.34
CA MET A 67 -11.78 -0.29 -4.43
C MET A 67 -12.31 0.64 -5.53
N ARG A 68 -12.13 0.26 -6.79
CA ARG A 68 -12.77 0.94 -7.91
C ARG A 68 -14.29 0.79 -7.80
N THR A 69 -15.01 1.91 -7.87
CA THR A 69 -16.47 1.90 -8.04
C THR A 69 -16.83 2.34 -9.46
N PRO A 70 -17.98 1.91 -10.02
CA PRO A 70 -18.45 2.38 -11.31
C PRO A 70 -18.61 3.91 -11.39
N GLY A 71 -18.99 4.55 -10.27
CA GLY A 71 -19.27 5.99 -10.23
C GLY A 71 -18.02 6.88 -10.29
N THR A 72 -16.91 6.48 -9.66
CA THR A 72 -15.70 7.31 -9.57
C THR A 72 -14.52 6.76 -10.38
N GLY A 73 -14.62 5.52 -10.86
CA GLY A 73 -13.60 4.87 -11.68
C GLY A 73 -12.26 4.73 -10.98
N LEU A 74 -11.20 4.54 -11.78
CA LEU A 74 -9.85 4.33 -11.27
C LEU A 74 -9.28 5.61 -10.61
N THR A 75 -9.53 6.78 -11.20
CA THR A 75 -9.08 8.07 -10.67
C THR A 75 -9.65 8.34 -9.27
N GLY A 76 -10.93 8.04 -9.04
CA GLY A 76 -11.52 8.19 -7.72
C GLY A 76 -10.94 7.21 -6.70
N ALA A 77 -10.76 5.95 -7.09
CA ALA A 77 -10.10 4.96 -6.23
C ALA A 77 -8.69 5.38 -5.84
N TRP A 78 -7.92 5.93 -6.80
CA TRP A 78 -6.60 6.48 -6.57
C TRP A 78 -6.61 7.61 -5.52
N GLN A 79 -7.48 8.60 -5.70
CA GLN A 79 -7.61 9.74 -4.78
C GLN A 79 -8.00 9.30 -3.36
N THR A 80 -8.93 8.34 -3.24
CA THR A 80 -9.33 7.78 -1.95
C THR A 80 -8.19 6.99 -1.30
N ALA A 81 -7.48 6.16 -2.07
CA ALA A 81 -6.34 5.39 -1.57
C ALA A 81 -5.22 6.31 -1.05
N ASP A 82 -4.91 7.37 -1.78
CA ASP A 82 -3.94 8.39 -1.37
C ASP A 82 -4.36 9.13 -0.09
N THR A 83 -5.62 9.56 -0.02
CA THR A 83 -6.19 10.19 1.18
C THR A 83 -6.09 9.27 2.40
N ASN A 84 -6.45 7.99 2.24
CA ASN A 84 -6.34 6.98 3.29
C ASN A 84 -4.87 6.75 3.72
N MET A 85 -3.93 6.76 2.77
CA MET A 85 -2.51 6.64 3.07
C MET A 85 -2.02 7.84 3.88
N TYR A 86 -2.47 9.04 3.51
CA TYR A 86 -2.08 10.27 4.20
C TYR A 86 -2.62 10.29 5.63
N ALA A 87 -3.86 9.88 5.85
CA ALA A 87 -4.43 9.68 7.18
C ALA A 87 -3.60 8.67 8.02
N ALA A 88 -3.23 7.53 7.42
CA ALA A 88 -2.36 6.55 8.09
C ALA A 88 -0.97 7.11 8.42
N LYS A 89 -0.40 7.97 7.57
CA LYS A 89 0.87 8.66 7.80
C LYS A 89 0.78 9.65 8.96
N GLN A 90 -0.34 10.39 9.07
CA GLN A 90 -0.57 11.32 10.17
C GLN A 90 -0.76 10.60 11.51
N ALA A 91 -1.52 9.50 11.54
CA ALA A 91 -1.72 8.71 12.76
C ALA A 91 -0.41 8.15 13.33
N LYS A 92 0.56 7.81 12.47
CA LYS A 92 1.90 7.37 12.91
C LYS A 92 2.79 8.50 13.42
N LYS A 93 2.59 9.74 12.94
CA LYS A 93 3.32 10.93 13.38
C LYS A 93 2.78 11.48 14.70
N ASN A 94 1.47 11.34 14.92
CA ASN A 94 0.80 11.79 16.12
C ASN A 94 -0.06 10.65 16.70
N PRO A 95 0.57 9.61 17.27
CA PRO A 95 -0.17 8.53 17.93
C PRO A 95 -0.98 9.11 19.10
N LEU A 96 -2.24 8.70 19.23
CA LEU A 96 -3.05 9.08 20.38
C LEU A 96 -2.39 8.55 21.66
N PRO A 97 -2.31 9.35 22.75
CA PRO A 97 -1.73 8.89 24.00
C PRO A 97 -2.50 7.67 24.52
N GLY A 98 -1.80 6.55 24.75
CA GLY A 98 -2.36 5.33 25.38
C GLY A 98 -2.54 4.10 24.49
N THR A 99 -1.87 4.02 23.33
CA THR A 99 -1.85 2.79 22.50
C THR A 99 -0.43 2.21 22.44
N GLU A 100 0.00 1.58 23.53
CA GLU A 100 1.13 0.65 23.58
C GLU A 100 0.63 -0.78 23.76
#